data_AF-A0A819PC53-F1
#
_entry.id   AF-A0A819PC53-F1
#
_cell.length_a   1.000
_cell.length_b   1.000
_cell.length_c   1.000
_cell.angle_alpha   90.00
_cell.angle_beta   90.00
_cell.angle_gamma   90.00
#
_symmetry.space_group_name_H-M   'P 1'
#
loop_
_entity.id
_entity.type
_entity.pdbx_description
1 polymer ?
#
loop_
_entity_poly.entity_id
_entity_poly.type
_entity_poly.pdbx_seq_one_letter_code
_entity_poly.pdbx_strand_id
1 'polypeptide(L)'
;MKQQIYSLHLSNKDTSRQIDTFLSFLPLNELSHLQTLILTQIEKENIIKLKSMLALSTNLLSFKLISSEIDEDEIIFILPLSNLQKLSILSLRSFQIHIQQTTGITHLTIFNYSLEQLIYQLFQYVPMLTYPNIEYISKYNRSMKNNDNIHKHNAINLEKLIIGEFKYDFKDFANFIKQIPNLKISDKSSICIYTTPYLSNTFQMEPNTITHFRTISYKSNLFDKVTNLILTHQSIIDKCQYHFPNVTSLTLISSDEVINDSLEQIDFIQCLKMTVNLSKLIHLDIPKYQKIILSGNLLELLKESSQLSSMKIDPFDLTLLYNNEELCEYLKKMIKKLNIYKYSTTYM
;
A
#
# COMPACT_ATOMS: atom_id res chain seq x y z
N MET A 1 4.13 -36.69 -33.83
CA MET A 1 3.31 -35.60 -33.25
C MET A 1 3.12 -35.74 -31.73
N LYS A 2 2.52 -36.82 -31.20
CA LYS A 2 2.27 -36.97 -29.74
C LYS A 2 3.50 -36.79 -28.84
N GLN A 3 4.66 -37.29 -29.29
CA GLN A 3 5.92 -37.17 -28.57
C GLN A 3 6.62 -35.80 -28.68
N GLN A 4 6.07 -34.87 -29.46
CA GLN A 4 6.70 -33.56 -29.71
C GLN A 4 5.99 -32.41 -28.99
N ILE A 5 4.90 -32.69 -28.25
CA ILE A 5 4.12 -31.67 -27.55
C ILE A 5 4.67 -31.53 -26.13
N TYR A 6 5.41 -30.44 -25.90
CA TYR A 6 5.98 -30.10 -24.59
C TYR A 6 5.14 -29.10 -23.80
N SER A 7 4.30 -28.33 -24.48
CA SER A 7 3.44 -27.31 -23.89
C SER A 7 2.07 -27.35 -24.55
N LEU A 8 1.02 -27.25 -23.74
CA LEU A 8 -0.35 -27.26 -24.20
C LEU A 8 -1.16 -26.19 -23.49
N HIS A 9 -1.92 -25.41 -24.25
CA HIS A 9 -2.92 -24.48 -23.73
C HIS A 9 -4.29 -24.87 -24.30
N LEU A 10 -5.23 -25.18 -23.40
CA LEU A 10 -6.61 -25.45 -23.75
C LEU A 10 -7.53 -24.42 -23.08
N SER A 11 -8.52 -23.93 -23.81
CA SER A 11 -9.39 -22.84 -23.38
C SER A 11 -10.81 -23.02 -23.89
N ASN A 12 -11.79 -23.08 -22.99
CA ASN A 12 -13.19 -23.05 -23.42
C ASN A 12 -13.73 -21.62 -23.63
N LYS A 13 -12.87 -20.60 -23.54
CA LYS A 13 -13.29 -19.19 -23.58
C LYS A 13 -14.03 -18.78 -24.84
N ASP A 14 -13.53 -19.24 -25.97
CA ASP A 14 -14.09 -18.89 -27.28
C ASP A 14 -15.05 -19.99 -27.78
N THR A 15 -14.89 -21.21 -27.27
CA THR A 15 -15.72 -22.38 -27.60
C THR A 15 -15.88 -23.26 -26.38
N SER A 16 -17.11 -23.40 -25.87
CA SER A 16 -17.42 -24.16 -24.63
C SER A 16 -16.98 -25.64 -24.63
N ARG A 17 -16.54 -26.19 -25.76
CA ARG A 17 -16.18 -27.61 -25.90
C ARG A 17 -14.76 -27.85 -26.41
N GLN A 18 -13.87 -26.85 -26.40
CA GLN A 18 -12.51 -27.03 -26.93
C GLN A 18 -11.78 -28.14 -26.18
N ILE A 19 -11.83 -28.09 -24.85
CA ILE A 19 -11.15 -29.05 -23.98
C ILE A 19 -11.68 -30.45 -24.23
N ASP A 20 -13.00 -30.64 -24.25
CA ASP A 20 -13.60 -31.95 -24.50
C ASP A 20 -13.30 -32.50 -25.88
N THR A 21 -13.37 -31.65 -26.90
CA THR A 21 -13.10 -32.04 -28.29
C THR A 21 -11.64 -32.48 -28.42
N PHE A 22 -10.71 -31.73 -27.83
CA PHE A 22 -9.29 -32.09 -27.84
C PHE A 22 -9.04 -33.39 -27.08
N LEU A 23 -9.53 -33.52 -25.84
CA LEU A 23 -9.29 -34.69 -25.00
C LEU A 23 -9.94 -35.98 -25.53
N SER A 24 -11.00 -35.88 -26.33
CA SER A 24 -11.59 -37.05 -27.00
C SER A 24 -10.73 -37.57 -28.16
N PHE A 25 -9.96 -36.68 -28.81
CA PHE A 25 -9.05 -37.06 -29.89
C PHE A 25 -7.63 -37.42 -29.39
N LEU A 26 -7.14 -36.70 -28.37
CA LEU A 26 -5.78 -36.83 -27.86
C LEU A 26 -5.75 -36.71 -26.33
N PRO A 27 -5.84 -37.84 -25.62
CA PRO A 27 -5.73 -37.89 -24.15
C PRO A 27 -4.37 -37.37 -23.64
N LEU A 28 -4.35 -36.67 -22.49
CA LEU A 28 -3.11 -36.08 -21.96
C LEU A 28 -2.07 -37.13 -21.54
N ASN A 29 -2.51 -38.32 -21.11
CA ASN A 29 -1.61 -39.41 -20.73
C ASN A 29 -0.83 -40.00 -21.92
N GLU A 30 -1.22 -39.70 -23.16
CA GLU A 30 -0.45 -40.06 -24.35
C GLU A 30 0.62 -39.00 -24.70
N LEU A 31 0.60 -37.84 -24.05
CA LEU A 31 1.57 -36.77 -24.23
C LEU A 31 2.74 -36.94 -23.27
N SER A 32 3.54 -37.99 -23.49
CA SER A 32 4.64 -38.38 -22.59
C SER A 32 5.68 -37.29 -22.33
N HIS A 33 5.80 -36.28 -23.20
CA HIS A 33 6.76 -35.18 -23.06
C HIS A 33 6.11 -33.87 -22.61
N LEU A 34 4.82 -33.88 -22.24
CA LEU A 34 4.11 -32.69 -21.78
C LEU A 34 4.71 -32.20 -20.46
N GLN A 35 5.28 -31.00 -20.49
CA GLN A 35 5.90 -30.35 -19.34
C GLN A 35 5.08 -29.15 -18.86
N THR A 36 4.34 -28.49 -19.75
CA THR A 36 3.54 -27.31 -19.43
C THR A 36 2.09 -27.51 -19.84
N LEU A 37 1.17 -27.27 -18.91
CA LEU A 37 -0.26 -27.29 -19.18
C LEU A 37 -0.93 -26.01 -18.66
N ILE A 38 -1.66 -25.34 -19.55
CA ILE A 38 -2.49 -24.18 -19.23
C ILE A 38 -3.94 -24.54 -19.54
N LEU A 39 -4.82 -24.38 -18.55
CA LEU A 39 -6.25 -24.59 -18.68
C LEU A 39 -6.99 -23.29 -18.40
N THR A 40 -7.90 -22.91 -19.28
CA THR A 40 -8.69 -21.67 -19.16
C THR A 40 -10.19 -21.98 -19.27
N GLN A 41 -10.97 -21.48 -18.31
CA GLN A 41 -12.43 -21.64 -18.24
C GLN A 41 -12.89 -23.09 -18.38
N ILE A 42 -12.28 -23.98 -17.61
CA ILE A 42 -12.73 -25.37 -17.52
C ILE A 42 -14.19 -25.45 -17.08
N GLU A 43 -14.91 -26.44 -17.59
CA GLU A 43 -16.27 -26.80 -17.18
C GLU A 43 -16.24 -28.06 -16.30
N LYS A 44 -17.29 -28.28 -15.49
CA LYS A 44 -17.35 -29.39 -14.52
C LYS A 44 -17.17 -30.76 -15.17
N GLU A 45 -17.68 -30.93 -16.38
CA GLU A 45 -17.55 -32.14 -17.18
C GLU A 45 -16.10 -32.44 -17.58
N ASN A 46 -15.30 -31.39 -17.82
CA ASN A 46 -13.88 -31.53 -18.16
C ASN A 46 -13.08 -32.08 -16.96
N ILE A 47 -13.45 -31.69 -15.74
CA ILE A 47 -12.74 -32.12 -14.52
C ILE A 47 -12.70 -33.64 -14.42
N ILE A 48 -13.84 -34.31 -14.66
CA ILE A 48 -13.94 -35.77 -14.52
C ILE A 48 -12.95 -36.47 -15.47
N LYS A 49 -12.83 -35.99 -16.70
CA LYS A 49 -11.87 -36.51 -17.68
C LYS A 49 -10.43 -36.16 -17.32
N LEU A 50 -10.19 -34.93 -16.86
CA LEU A 50 -8.86 -34.47 -16.46
C LEU A 50 -8.34 -35.21 -15.22
N LYS A 51 -9.22 -35.59 -14.27
CA LYS A 51 -8.86 -36.34 -13.05
C LYS A 51 -8.08 -37.62 -13.34
N SER A 52 -8.56 -38.44 -14.26
CA SER A 52 -7.87 -39.70 -14.60
C SER A 52 -6.58 -39.47 -15.39
N MET A 53 -6.48 -38.38 -16.16
CA MET A 53 -5.35 -38.14 -17.05
C MET A 53 -4.19 -37.38 -16.37
N LEU A 54 -4.50 -36.38 -15.53
CA LEU A 54 -3.49 -35.54 -14.86
C LEU A 54 -2.72 -36.32 -13.79
N ALA A 55 -3.38 -37.25 -13.10
CA ALA A 55 -2.72 -38.12 -12.13
C ALA A 55 -1.58 -38.97 -12.74
N LEU A 56 -1.65 -39.23 -14.05
CA LEU A 56 -0.63 -40.00 -14.80
C LEU A 56 0.44 -39.11 -15.44
N SER A 57 0.32 -37.79 -15.36
CA SER A 57 1.18 -36.83 -16.06
C SER A 57 2.47 -36.55 -15.28
N THR A 58 3.32 -37.55 -15.12
CA THR A 58 4.53 -37.48 -14.28
C THR A 58 5.58 -36.47 -14.77
N ASN A 59 5.57 -36.10 -16.04
CA ASN A 59 6.55 -35.15 -16.59
C ASN A 59 6.11 -33.68 -16.51
N LEU A 60 4.97 -33.41 -15.89
CA LEU A 60 4.43 -32.06 -15.78
C LEU A 60 5.25 -31.22 -14.78
N LEU A 61 5.88 -30.16 -15.29
CA LEU A 61 6.72 -29.24 -14.52
C LEU A 61 6.01 -27.89 -14.25
N SER A 62 5.08 -27.50 -15.11
CA SER A 62 4.37 -26.23 -15.02
C SER A 62 2.87 -26.42 -15.24
N PHE A 63 2.07 -25.92 -14.30
CA PHE A 63 0.62 -25.94 -14.40
C PHE A 63 0.02 -24.56 -14.14
N LYS A 64 -0.90 -24.13 -15.00
CA LYS A 64 -1.66 -22.89 -14.85
C LYS A 64 -3.14 -23.13 -15.06
N LEU A 65 -3.93 -22.76 -14.06
CA LEU A 65 -5.38 -22.75 -14.12
C LEU A 65 -5.89 -21.32 -14.08
N ILE A 66 -6.78 -20.99 -15.02
CA ILE A 66 -7.46 -19.71 -15.12
C ILE A 66 -8.96 -20.00 -15.22
N SER A 67 -9.62 -20.26 -14.09
CA SER A 67 -11.05 -20.55 -14.07
C SER A 67 -11.74 -19.97 -12.84
N SER A 68 -12.72 -19.09 -13.06
CA SER A 68 -13.50 -18.47 -11.98
C SER A 68 -14.73 -19.27 -11.56
N GLU A 69 -15.15 -20.24 -12.37
CA GLU A 69 -16.46 -20.89 -12.24
C GLU A 69 -16.41 -22.23 -11.48
N ILE A 70 -15.20 -22.73 -11.22
CA ILE A 70 -14.99 -24.06 -10.69
C ILE A 70 -14.21 -24.00 -9.39
N ASP A 71 -14.57 -24.91 -8.49
CA ASP A 71 -13.77 -25.21 -7.33
C ASP A 71 -12.41 -25.81 -7.76
N GLU A 72 -11.38 -24.96 -7.84
CA GLU A 72 -10.01 -25.32 -8.26
C GLU A 72 -9.43 -26.48 -7.44
N ASP A 73 -9.97 -26.64 -6.24
CA ASP A 73 -9.59 -27.64 -5.25
C ASP A 73 -9.68 -29.07 -5.82
N GLU A 74 -10.69 -29.34 -6.67
CA GLU A 74 -10.84 -30.67 -7.30
C GLU A 74 -9.71 -31.02 -8.27
N ILE A 75 -9.10 -30.03 -8.91
CA ILE A 75 -7.99 -30.23 -9.86
C ILE A 75 -6.65 -30.21 -9.14
N ILE A 76 -6.48 -29.37 -8.14
CA ILE A 76 -5.23 -29.34 -7.38
C ILE A 76 -4.98 -30.70 -6.71
N PHE A 77 -6.05 -31.38 -6.26
CA PHE A 77 -5.98 -32.70 -5.63
C PHE A 77 -5.37 -33.81 -6.51
N ILE A 78 -5.52 -33.71 -7.83
CA ILE A 78 -5.07 -34.73 -8.79
C ILE A 78 -3.70 -34.42 -9.41
N LEU A 79 -3.14 -33.23 -9.15
CA LEU A 79 -1.87 -32.84 -9.75
C LEU A 79 -0.69 -33.57 -9.10
N PRO A 80 0.31 -34.00 -9.88
CA PRO A 80 1.54 -34.57 -9.36
C PRO A 80 2.45 -33.46 -8.78
N LEU A 81 2.07 -32.92 -7.62
CA LEU A 81 2.73 -31.78 -6.96
C LEU A 81 4.22 -32.02 -6.68
N SER A 82 4.66 -33.28 -6.55
CA SER A 82 6.07 -33.63 -6.33
C SER A 82 6.98 -33.17 -7.48
N ASN A 83 6.46 -33.14 -8.71
CA ASN A 83 7.24 -32.86 -9.92
C ASN A 83 7.06 -31.42 -10.41
N LEU A 84 6.01 -30.75 -9.95
CA LEU A 84 5.71 -29.37 -10.34
C LEU A 84 6.74 -28.40 -9.76
N GLN A 85 7.27 -27.57 -10.65
CA GLN A 85 8.16 -26.45 -10.32
C GLN A 85 7.44 -25.11 -10.39
N LYS A 86 6.43 -24.99 -11.26
CA LYS A 86 5.65 -23.76 -11.47
C LYS A 86 4.16 -24.04 -11.33
N LEU A 87 3.50 -23.29 -10.48
CA LEU A 87 2.05 -23.38 -10.26
C LEU A 87 1.41 -22.00 -10.35
N SER A 88 0.30 -21.90 -11.06
CA SER A 88 -0.51 -20.67 -11.13
C SER A 88 -1.98 -21.04 -10.98
N ILE A 89 -2.62 -20.54 -9.93
CA ILE A 89 -4.01 -20.83 -9.54
C ILE A 89 -4.66 -19.58 -8.96
N LEU A 90 -5.99 -19.49 -8.90
CA LEU A 90 -6.64 -18.30 -8.32
C LEU A 90 -6.66 -18.35 -6.78
N SER A 91 -6.85 -19.53 -6.20
CA SER A 91 -7.03 -19.74 -4.77
C SER A 91 -6.23 -20.94 -4.25
N LEU A 92 -5.66 -20.78 -3.07
CA LEU A 92 -4.85 -21.79 -2.38
C LEU A 92 -5.62 -22.58 -1.32
N ARG A 93 -6.94 -22.38 -1.18
CA ARG A 93 -7.72 -22.95 -0.06
C ARG A 93 -7.52 -24.46 0.11
N SER A 94 -7.57 -25.28 -0.95
CA SER A 94 -7.30 -26.72 -0.79
C SER A 94 -5.87 -27.14 -1.03
N PHE A 95 -5.03 -26.33 -1.67
CA PHE A 95 -3.58 -26.59 -1.68
C PHE A 95 -3.03 -26.71 -0.25
N GLN A 96 -3.59 -25.93 0.70
CA GLN A 96 -3.24 -25.99 2.12
C GLN A 96 -3.66 -27.30 2.80
N ILE A 97 -4.82 -27.86 2.45
CA ILE A 97 -5.33 -29.10 3.05
C ILE A 97 -4.50 -30.31 2.56
N HIS A 98 -3.96 -30.22 1.35
CA HIS A 98 -3.42 -31.38 0.64
C HIS A 98 -1.90 -31.41 0.52
N ILE A 99 -1.18 -30.32 0.80
CA ILE A 99 0.26 -30.42 0.96
C ILE A 99 0.60 -31.05 2.31
N GLN A 100 0.73 -32.36 2.29
CA GLN A 100 1.34 -33.13 3.37
C GLN A 100 2.83 -33.41 3.10
N GLN A 101 3.32 -33.10 1.89
CA GLN A 101 4.68 -33.41 1.45
C GLN A 101 5.35 -32.16 0.86
N THR A 102 6.64 -31.98 1.14
CA THR A 102 7.41 -30.87 0.59
C THR A 102 7.36 -30.90 -0.94
N THR A 103 6.86 -29.81 -1.54
CA THR A 103 6.78 -29.69 -3.00
C THR A 103 8.07 -29.10 -3.58
N GLY A 104 8.39 -29.45 -4.83
CA GLY A 104 9.49 -28.86 -5.61
C GLY A 104 9.14 -27.51 -6.23
N ILE A 105 8.03 -26.88 -5.81
CA ILE A 105 7.52 -25.66 -6.41
C ILE A 105 8.45 -24.49 -6.05
N THR A 106 8.98 -23.86 -7.10
CA THR A 106 9.87 -22.69 -7.00
C THR A 106 9.14 -21.41 -7.41
N HIS A 107 8.18 -21.50 -8.33
CA HIS A 107 7.38 -20.36 -8.79
C HIS A 107 5.92 -20.59 -8.50
N LEU A 108 5.28 -19.62 -7.85
CA LEU A 108 3.87 -19.72 -7.50
C LEU A 108 3.17 -18.41 -7.83
N THR A 109 2.10 -18.47 -8.62
CA THR A 109 1.22 -17.33 -8.88
C THR A 109 -0.15 -17.58 -8.26
N ILE A 110 -0.61 -16.68 -7.40
CA ILE A 110 -1.89 -16.78 -6.69
C ILE A 110 -2.65 -15.47 -6.86
N PHE A 111 -3.96 -15.54 -7.08
CA PHE A 111 -4.76 -14.33 -7.25
C PHE A 111 -5.10 -13.68 -5.91
N ASN A 112 -5.68 -14.42 -4.96
CA ASN A 112 -6.14 -13.86 -3.70
C ASN A 112 -5.62 -14.64 -2.50
N TYR A 113 -4.99 -13.95 -1.55
CA TYR A 113 -4.41 -14.57 -0.38
C TYR A 113 -4.45 -13.69 0.86
N SER A 114 -4.37 -14.27 2.06
CA SER A 114 -4.14 -13.50 3.30
C SER A 114 -2.67 -13.53 3.70
N LEU A 115 -2.23 -12.50 4.43
CA LEU A 115 -0.84 -12.41 4.90
C LEU A 115 -0.50 -13.56 5.86
N GLU A 116 -1.46 -13.92 6.72
CA GLU A 116 -1.34 -15.03 7.65
C GLU A 116 -1.19 -16.37 6.90
N GLN A 117 -2.00 -16.60 5.88
CA GLN A 117 -1.90 -17.82 5.07
C GLN A 117 -0.55 -17.91 4.34
N LEU A 118 0.03 -16.78 3.96
CA LEU A 118 1.35 -16.72 3.36
C LEU A 118 2.46 -17.06 4.32
N ILE A 119 2.50 -16.37 5.44
CA ILE A 119 3.51 -16.55 6.46
C ILE A 119 3.44 -17.96 7.06
N TYR A 120 2.24 -18.38 7.48
CA TYR A 120 2.10 -19.59 8.29
C TYR A 120 2.01 -20.86 7.46
N GLN A 121 1.40 -20.81 6.29
CA GLN A 121 1.08 -22.02 5.54
C GLN A 121 1.99 -22.15 4.33
N LEU A 122 2.11 -21.11 3.51
CA LEU A 122 2.83 -21.24 2.25
C LEU A 122 4.31 -21.56 2.47
N PHE A 123 5.00 -20.83 3.36
CA PHE A 123 6.43 -21.05 3.61
C PHE A 123 6.73 -22.35 4.37
N GLN A 124 5.76 -22.88 5.11
CA GLN A 124 5.89 -24.18 5.77
C GLN A 124 5.86 -25.33 4.74
N TYR A 125 4.94 -25.25 3.78
CA TYR A 125 4.62 -26.34 2.86
C TYR A 125 5.36 -26.26 1.51
N VAL A 126 5.85 -25.07 1.15
CA VAL A 126 6.61 -24.82 -0.08
C VAL A 126 7.96 -24.17 0.28
N PRO A 127 8.86 -24.89 0.98
CA PRO A 127 10.11 -24.31 1.47
C PRO A 127 11.09 -23.94 0.35
N MET A 128 10.94 -24.50 -0.86
CA MET A 128 11.77 -24.22 -2.02
C MET A 128 11.29 -23.03 -2.86
N LEU A 129 10.27 -22.30 -2.38
CA LEU A 129 9.67 -21.20 -3.12
C LEU A 129 10.67 -20.03 -3.29
N THR A 130 10.96 -19.68 -4.53
CA THR A 130 11.90 -18.61 -4.91
C THR A 130 11.19 -17.38 -5.49
N TYR A 131 10.09 -17.58 -6.23
CA TYR A 131 9.35 -16.54 -6.97
C TYR A 131 7.82 -16.59 -6.74
N PRO A 132 7.32 -16.16 -5.57
CA PRO A 132 5.90 -15.88 -5.39
C PRO A 132 5.45 -14.61 -6.14
N ASN A 133 4.32 -14.74 -6.83
CA ASN A 133 3.56 -13.65 -7.43
C ASN A 133 2.13 -13.69 -6.90
N ILE A 134 1.70 -12.63 -6.22
CA ILE A 134 0.40 -12.59 -5.54
C ILE A 134 -0.32 -11.35 -5.99
N GLU A 135 -1.45 -11.53 -6.64
CA GLU A 135 -2.16 -10.39 -7.21
C GLU A 135 -2.80 -9.52 -6.13
N TYR A 136 -3.36 -10.15 -5.10
CA TYR A 136 -4.11 -9.46 -4.06
C TYR A 136 -3.91 -10.10 -2.68
N ILE A 137 -3.37 -9.32 -1.74
CA ILE A 137 -3.24 -9.68 -0.32
C ILE A 137 -4.32 -8.98 0.49
N SER A 138 -5.26 -9.76 1.00
CA SER A 138 -6.45 -9.30 1.71
C SER A 138 -6.34 -9.47 3.21
N LYS A 139 -6.90 -8.50 3.96
CA LYS A 139 -7.05 -8.58 5.41
C LYS A 139 -8.17 -9.55 5.77
N TYR A 140 -7.91 -10.85 5.66
CA TYR A 140 -8.93 -11.85 6.00
C TYR A 140 -8.98 -12.06 7.51
N ASN A 141 -10.01 -11.49 8.15
CA ASN A 141 -10.28 -11.51 9.60
C ASN A 141 -10.70 -12.90 10.12
N ARG A 142 -9.91 -13.96 9.90
CA ARG A 142 -10.07 -15.18 10.70
C ARG A 142 -9.12 -15.14 11.89
N SER A 143 -9.70 -15.36 13.05
CA SER A 143 -9.12 -15.30 14.39
C SER A 143 -7.98 -16.30 14.62
N MET A 144 -6.87 -16.21 13.89
CA MET A 144 -5.60 -16.80 14.32
C MET A 144 -4.90 -15.92 15.38
N LYS A 145 -5.68 -15.25 16.22
CA LYS A 145 -5.23 -14.73 17.50
C LYS A 145 -5.15 -15.96 18.42
N ASN A 146 -3.97 -16.23 19.00
CA ASN A 146 -3.73 -17.07 20.20
C ASN A 146 -2.75 -18.25 20.07
N ASN A 147 -1.91 -18.37 19.02
CA ASN A 147 -0.78 -19.30 19.11
C ASN A 147 0.52 -18.53 19.34
N ASP A 148 0.92 -18.35 20.60
CA ASP A 148 2.19 -17.70 20.98
C ASP A 148 3.46 -18.48 20.56
N ASN A 149 3.30 -19.57 19.78
CA ASN A 149 4.39 -20.32 19.14
C ASN A 149 4.73 -19.82 17.72
N ILE A 150 4.36 -18.58 17.37
CA ILE A 150 4.43 -17.92 16.03
C ILE A 150 5.87 -17.53 15.59
N HIS A 151 6.85 -18.35 15.89
CA HIS A 151 8.21 -18.21 15.36
C HIS A 151 8.65 -19.55 14.78
N LYS A 152 8.95 -19.63 13.46
CA LYS A 152 10.12 -20.39 12.93
C LYS A 152 10.24 -20.62 11.41
N HIS A 153 9.28 -20.27 10.55
CA HIS A 153 9.47 -20.51 9.11
C HIS A 153 9.96 -19.27 8.37
N ASN A 154 11.29 -19.15 8.28
CA ASN A 154 11.92 -18.16 7.42
C ASN A 154 11.90 -18.66 5.98
N ALA A 155 11.40 -17.84 5.06
CA ALA A 155 11.45 -18.10 3.63
C ALA A 155 12.84 -17.79 3.06
N ILE A 156 13.84 -18.59 3.49
CA ILE A 156 15.25 -18.36 3.16
C ILE A 156 15.55 -18.52 1.67
N ASN A 157 14.75 -19.28 0.94
CA ASN A 157 14.96 -19.51 -0.49
C ASN A 157 14.25 -18.46 -1.35
N LEU A 158 13.47 -17.57 -0.75
CA LEU A 158 12.69 -16.59 -1.50
C LEU A 158 13.59 -15.47 -2.00
N GLU A 159 13.74 -15.39 -3.31
CA GLU A 159 14.59 -14.41 -3.97
C GLU A 159 13.80 -13.19 -4.43
N LYS A 160 12.55 -13.37 -4.89
CA LYS A 160 11.72 -12.31 -5.44
C LYS A 160 10.27 -12.48 -5.02
N LEU A 161 9.65 -11.40 -4.57
CA LEU A 161 8.23 -11.36 -4.23
C LEU A 161 7.54 -10.27 -5.06
N ILE A 162 6.49 -10.65 -5.78
CA ILE A 162 5.62 -9.71 -6.48
C ILE A 162 4.28 -9.70 -5.76
N ILE A 163 3.84 -8.51 -5.35
CA ILE A 163 2.50 -8.29 -4.78
C ILE A 163 1.82 -7.22 -5.62
N GLY A 164 0.62 -7.48 -6.12
CA GLY A 164 -0.18 -6.50 -6.86
C GLY A 164 -0.80 -5.47 -5.91
N GLU A 165 -1.75 -5.91 -5.08
CA GLU A 165 -2.41 -5.07 -4.07
C GLU A 165 -2.18 -5.64 -2.67
N PHE A 166 -1.88 -4.77 -1.70
CA PHE A 166 -1.56 -5.16 -0.32
C PHE A 166 -2.43 -4.38 0.69
N LYS A 167 -3.41 -5.04 1.31
CA LYS A 167 -4.39 -4.40 2.23
C LYS A 167 -4.04 -4.50 3.72
N TYR A 168 -2.76 -4.51 4.05
CA TYR A 168 -2.31 -4.44 5.44
C TYR A 168 -1.57 -3.13 5.69
N ASP A 169 -1.39 -2.79 6.97
CA ASP A 169 -0.60 -1.64 7.33
C ASP A 169 0.91 -1.92 7.17
N PHE A 170 1.71 -0.88 7.31
CA PHE A 170 3.16 -0.99 7.19
C PHE A 170 3.79 -1.84 8.30
N LYS A 171 3.20 -1.88 9.50
CA LYS A 171 3.73 -2.67 10.62
C LYS A 171 3.61 -4.16 10.32
N ASP A 172 2.47 -4.58 9.80
CA ASP A 172 2.23 -5.93 9.32
C ASP A 172 3.20 -6.30 8.19
N PHE A 173 3.38 -5.40 7.21
CA PHE A 173 4.36 -5.59 6.14
C PHE A 173 5.81 -5.71 6.65
N ALA A 174 6.22 -4.85 7.58
CA ALA A 174 7.57 -4.88 8.15
C ALA A 174 7.81 -6.18 8.92
N ASN A 175 6.81 -6.66 9.66
CA ASN A 175 6.89 -7.96 10.34
C ASN A 175 6.95 -9.11 9.35
N PHE A 176 6.24 -9.01 8.23
CA PHE A 176 6.28 -9.98 7.15
C PHE A 176 7.67 -10.05 6.49
N ILE A 177 8.26 -8.91 6.11
CA ILE A 177 9.58 -8.86 5.46
C ILE A 177 10.70 -9.42 6.35
N LYS A 178 10.61 -9.28 7.68
CA LYS A 178 11.57 -9.91 8.61
C LYS A 178 11.67 -11.43 8.46
N GLN A 179 10.63 -12.07 7.92
CA GLN A 179 10.58 -13.53 7.71
C GLN A 179 11.19 -13.95 6.36
N ILE A 180 11.59 -12.98 5.53
CA ILE A 180 12.12 -13.20 4.18
C ILE A 180 13.50 -12.53 4.06
N PRO A 181 14.52 -13.03 4.79
CA PRO A 181 15.80 -12.35 4.92
C PRO A 181 16.60 -12.24 3.61
N ASN A 182 16.35 -13.12 2.64
CA ASN A 182 17.12 -13.24 1.40
C ASN A 182 16.43 -12.61 0.18
N LEU A 183 15.37 -11.82 0.40
CA LEU A 183 14.66 -11.13 -0.66
C LEU A 183 15.62 -10.20 -1.41
N LYS A 184 15.96 -10.55 -2.65
CA LYS A 184 16.81 -9.73 -3.52
C LYS A 184 15.97 -8.57 -4.01
N ILE A 185 16.26 -7.38 -3.49
CA ILE A 185 15.76 -6.12 -4.05
C ILE A 185 16.51 -5.90 -5.37
N SER A 186 16.00 -6.48 -6.46
CA SER A 186 16.63 -6.37 -7.77
C SER A 186 16.15 -5.11 -8.50
N ASP A 187 17.10 -4.22 -8.78
CA ASP A 187 16.96 -2.89 -9.40
C ASP A 187 16.43 -2.86 -10.85
N LYS A 188 15.83 -3.95 -11.35
CA LYS A 188 15.20 -3.97 -12.69
C LYS A 188 13.72 -4.34 -12.71
N SER A 189 13.14 -4.66 -11.57
CA SER A 189 11.70 -4.61 -11.31
C SER A 189 11.54 -4.49 -9.80
N SER A 190 12.01 -3.34 -9.29
CA SER A 190 12.01 -2.99 -7.89
C SER A 190 10.68 -3.37 -7.24
N ILE A 191 10.73 -3.90 -6.02
CA ILE A 191 9.64 -3.68 -5.08
C ILE A 191 9.68 -2.17 -4.79
N CYS A 192 9.13 -1.39 -5.72
CA CYS A 192 8.73 -0.03 -5.44
C CYS A 192 7.48 -0.15 -4.57
N ILE A 193 7.66 0.03 -3.26
CA ILE A 193 6.57 0.64 -2.51
C ILE A 193 6.53 2.08 -3.00
N TYR A 194 5.80 2.32 -4.09
CA TYR A 194 5.43 3.67 -4.44
C TYR A 194 4.51 4.16 -3.33
N THR A 195 5.03 4.92 -2.36
CA THR A 195 4.24 6.06 -1.93
C THR A 195 4.31 7.01 -3.12
N THR A 196 3.38 6.84 -4.06
CA THR A 196 3.24 7.74 -5.21
C THR A 196 3.38 9.18 -4.70
N PRO A 197 4.13 10.08 -5.39
CA PRO A 197 4.17 11.49 -5.04
C PRO A 197 2.74 11.95 -4.80
N TYR A 198 2.51 12.68 -3.73
CA TYR A 198 1.15 13.06 -3.37
C TYR A 198 0.55 13.84 -4.55
N LEU A 199 -0.47 13.26 -5.18
CA LEU A 199 -0.96 13.71 -6.50
C LEU A 199 -1.82 14.97 -6.39
N SER A 200 -2.40 15.20 -5.21
CA SER A 200 -3.23 16.36 -4.94
C SER A 200 -2.36 17.57 -4.60
N ASN A 201 -2.81 18.74 -5.05
CA ASN A 201 -2.21 20.01 -4.67
C ASN A 201 -2.58 20.43 -3.24
N THR A 202 -3.56 19.75 -2.62
CA THR A 202 -4.12 20.07 -1.31
C THR A 202 -3.90 18.91 -0.37
N PHE A 203 -3.19 19.14 0.72
CA PHE A 203 -2.88 18.14 1.75
C PHE A 203 -3.39 18.61 3.12
N GLN A 204 -4.05 17.73 3.86
CA GLN A 204 -4.44 17.95 5.25
C GLN A 204 -3.67 16.99 6.14
N MET A 205 -2.94 17.54 7.12
CA MET A 205 -2.17 16.75 8.06
C MET A 205 -3.02 16.42 9.29
N GLU A 206 -3.44 15.16 9.36
CA GLU A 206 -4.20 14.66 10.51
C GLU A 206 -3.29 14.51 11.76
N PRO A 207 -3.80 14.81 12.97
CA PRO A 207 -3.13 14.45 14.22
C PRO A 207 -2.93 12.93 14.32
N ASN A 208 -1.89 12.46 15.01
CA ASN A 208 -1.67 11.04 15.36
C ASN A 208 -1.48 10.03 14.20
N THR A 209 -1.46 10.45 12.93
CA THR A 209 -1.06 9.55 11.85
C THR A 209 0.46 9.38 11.87
N ILE A 210 0.95 8.35 12.58
CA ILE A 210 2.34 7.90 12.46
C ILE A 210 2.52 7.39 11.04
N THR A 211 3.06 8.26 10.20
CA THR A 211 3.36 7.94 8.83
C THR A 211 4.86 7.64 8.80
N HIS A 212 5.21 6.36 8.73
CA HIS A 212 6.61 5.93 8.70
C HIS A 212 7.20 6.21 7.31
N PHE A 213 7.61 7.45 7.06
CA PHE A 213 8.41 7.77 5.88
C PHE A 213 9.87 7.76 6.27
N ARG A 214 10.57 6.68 5.93
CA ARG A 214 12.02 6.74 5.87
C ARG A 214 12.40 7.42 4.57
N THR A 215 13.28 8.40 4.66
CA THR A 215 13.87 9.17 3.57
C THR A 215 14.46 8.21 2.53
N ILE A 216 13.66 7.84 1.53
CA ILE A 216 14.19 7.17 0.35
C ILE A 216 14.87 8.27 -0.45
N SER A 217 16.15 8.07 -0.74
CA SER A 217 17.05 8.92 -1.50
C SER A 217 16.56 9.14 -2.95
N TYR A 218 15.41 9.79 -3.13
CA TYR A 218 14.96 10.34 -4.40
C TYR A 218 15.27 11.84 -4.42
N LYS A 219 15.68 12.34 -5.59
CA LYS A 219 15.96 13.76 -5.84
C LYS A 219 14.72 14.67 -5.73
N SER A 220 13.52 14.12 -5.61
CA SER A 220 12.24 14.86 -5.55
C SER A 220 11.55 14.63 -4.21
N ASN A 221 11.06 15.70 -3.58
CA ASN A 221 10.32 15.63 -2.33
C ASN A 221 8.90 15.07 -2.60
N LEU A 222 8.41 14.19 -1.72
CA LEU A 222 7.08 13.56 -1.82
C LEU A 222 5.94 14.57 -1.99
N PHE A 223 6.11 15.76 -1.41
CA PHE A 223 5.13 16.84 -1.37
C PHE A 223 5.45 17.99 -2.33
N ASP A 224 6.30 17.78 -3.33
CA ASP A 224 6.66 18.81 -4.32
C ASP A 224 5.44 19.41 -5.04
N LYS A 225 4.36 18.64 -5.19
CA LYS A 225 3.11 19.09 -5.83
C LYS A 225 2.13 19.78 -4.88
N VAL A 226 2.36 19.72 -3.57
CA VAL A 226 1.46 20.31 -2.57
C VAL A 226 1.66 21.81 -2.55
N THR A 227 0.61 22.56 -2.89
CA THR A 227 0.57 24.02 -2.86
C THR A 227 -0.36 24.56 -1.77
N ASN A 228 -1.37 23.78 -1.37
CA ASN A 228 -2.31 24.10 -0.31
C ASN A 228 -2.12 23.10 0.84
N LEU A 229 -1.81 23.60 2.03
CA LEU A 229 -1.49 22.77 3.18
C LEU A 229 -2.38 23.16 4.37
N ILE A 230 -3.02 22.18 4.98
CA ILE A 230 -3.80 22.35 6.21
C ILE A 230 -3.06 21.62 7.32
N LEU A 231 -2.62 22.38 8.33
CA LEU A 231 -1.90 21.85 9.49
C LEU A 231 -2.69 22.09 10.76
N THR A 232 -2.66 21.12 11.65
CA THR A 232 -3.08 21.29 13.04
C THR A 232 -1.88 21.62 13.93
N HIS A 233 -2.08 22.31 15.05
CA HIS A 233 -1.00 22.60 16.00
C HIS A 233 -0.22 21.34 16.40
N GLN A 234 -0.95 20.30 16.80
CA GLN A 234 -0.37 19.01 17.20
C GLN A 234 0.43 18.37 16.05
N SER A 235 -0.07 18.45 14.81
CA SER A 235 0.64 17.89 13.66
C SER A 235 1.97 18.58 13.37
N ILE A 236 2.11 19.87 13.69
CA ILE A 236 3.37 20.60 13.48
C ILE A 236 4.43 20.12 14.46
N ILE A 237 4.06 19.96 15.74
CA ILE A 237 4.97 19.51 16.80
C ILE A 237 5.34 18.03 16.62
N ASP A 238 4.36 17.17 16.38
CA ASP A 238 4.60 15.72 16.27
C ASP A 238 5.38 15.34 15.01
N LYS A 239 5.33 16.18 13.97
CA LYS A 239 5.73 15.78 12.62
C LYS A 239 6.66 16.79 11.92
N CYS A 240 7.56 17.44 12.66
CA CYS A 240 8.60 18.36 12.11
C CYS A 240 9.58 17.70 11.11
N GLN A 241 9.37 16.42 10.74
CA GLN A 241 10.17 15.64 9.80
C GLN A 241 9.68 15.75 8.36
N TYR A 242 8.44 16.22 8.12
CA TYR A 242 7.95 16.47 6.77
C TYR A 242 8.44 17.80 6.25
N HIS A 243 8.64 17.90 4.92
CA HIS A 243 9.01 19.14 4.28
C HIS A 243 8.14 19.40 3.05
N PHE A 244 7.54 20.58 2.98
CA PHE A 244 6.63 21.02 1.92
C PHE A 244 7.22 22.26 1.23
N PRO A 245 8.04 22.07 0.17
CA PRO A 245 8.88 23.14 -0.36
C PRO A 245 8.16 24.16 -1.26
N ASN A 246 6.93 23.86 -1.70
CA ASN A 246 6.19 24.62 -2.73
C ASN A 246 4.81 25.12 -2.25
N VAL A 247 4.57 25.13 -0.94
CA VAL A 247 3.31 25.62 -0.37
C VAL A 247 3.17 27.13 -0.60
N THR A 248 2.05 27.51 -1.21
CA THR A 248 1.66 28.90 -1.43
C THR A 248 0.46 29.30 -0.58
N SER A 249 -0.31 28.32 -0.07
CA SER A 249 -1.47 28.53 0.80
C SER A 249 -1.36 27.64 2.03
N LEU A 250 -1.41 28.24 3.22
CA LEU A 250 -1.31 27.54 4.50
C LEU A 250 -2.54 27.84 5.35
N THR A 251 -3.21 26.79 5.84
CA THR A 251 -4.29 26.89 6.82
C THR A 251 -3.82 26.30 8.14
N LEU A 252 -3.88 27.10 9.21
CA LEU A 252 -3.50 26.68 10.57
C LEU A 252 -4.76 26.47 11.40
N ILE A 253 -5.02 25.22 11.79
CA ILE A 253 -6.21 24.84 12.56
C ILE A 253 -5.80 24.52 14.00
N SER A 254 -6.52 25.08 14.96
CA SER A 254 -6.44 24.68 16.36
C SER A 254 -7.29 23.44 16.59
N SER A 255 -6.77 22.44 17.30
CA SER A 255 -7.61 21.42 17.92
C SER A 255 -8.29 22.04 19.15
N ASP A 256 -9.60 21.87 19.29
CA ASP A 256 -10.40 22.46 20.38
C ASP A 256 -10.03 21.96 21.80
N GLU A 257 -8.99 21.12 21.94
CA GLU A 257 -8.51 20.64 23.22
C GLU A 257 -7.64 21.70 23.92
N VAL A 258 -8.04 22.06 25.14
CA VAL A 258 -7.41 23.08 26.00
C VAL A 258 -5.93 22.74 26.21
N ILE A 259 -5.05 23.41 25.48
CA ILE A 259 -3.60 23.33 25.72
C ILE A 259 -3.33 24.02 27.06
N ASN A 260 -2.78 23.26 28.01
CA ASN A 260 -2.28 23.81 29.26
C ASN A 260 -1.11 24.77 28.95
N ASP A 261 -1.38 26.06 29.09
CA ASP A 261 -0.45 27.18 28.92
C ASP A 261 0.84 26.95 29.75
N SER A 262 2.01 26.77 29.12
CA SER A 262 3.26 27.48 29.50
C SER A 262 4.59 26.99 28.87
N LEU A 263 4.72 25.79 28.28
CA LEU A 263 6.07 25.26 27.94
C LEU A 263 6.35 24.87 26.47
N GLU A 264 5.37 24.89 25.56
CA GLU A 264 5.54 24.36 24.18
C GLU A 264 5.63 25.43 23.07
N GLN A 265 5.61 26.73 23.41
CA GLN A 265 5.42 27.80 22.41
C GLN A 265 6.66 28.11 21.55
N ILE A 266 7.87 27.89 22.06
CA ILE A 266 9.13 28.18 21.35
C ILE A 266 9.37 27.15 20.21
N ASP A 267 8.81 25.95 20.32
CA ASP A 267 9.03 24.89 19.34
C ASP A 267 8.12 25.02 18.11
N PHE A 268 6.98 25.71 18.21
CA PHE A 268 5.99 25.78 17.13
C PHE A 268 6.52 26.46 15.85
N ILE A 269 7.00 27.70 15.96
CA ILE A 269 7.46 28.47 14.78
C ILE A 269 8.68 27.79 14.16
N GLN A 270 9.58 27.24 14.99
CA GLN A 270 10.75 26.53 14.52
C GLN A 270 10.37 25.25 13.77
N CYS A 271 9.44 24.45 14.28
CA CYS A 271 8.93 23.28 13.57
C CYS A 271 8.18 23.65 12.29
N LEU A 272 7.43 24.75 12.29
CA LEU A 272 6.77 25.26 11.09
C LEU A 272 7.79 25.66 10.01
N LYS A 273 8.89 26.33 10.38
CA LYS A 273 10.00 26.69 9.48
C LYS A 273 10.69 25.47 8.88
N MET A 274 10.85 24.39 9.66
CA MET A 274 11.39 23.12 9.14
C MET A 274 10.41 22.44 8.16
N THR A 275 9.12 22.59 8.44
CA THR A 275 8.06 21.90 7.69
C THR A 275 7.68 22.60 6.40
N VAL A 276 7.65 23.94 6.37
CA VAL A 276 7.12 24.72 5.26
C VAL A 276 8.13 25.78 4.83
N ASN A 277 8.35 25.93 3.53
CA ASN A 277 9.10 27.07 3.01
C ASN A 277 8.24 28.35 3.03
N LEU A 278 8.27 29.06 4.16
CA LEU A 278 7.46 30.27 4.40
C LEU A 278 7.72 31.41 3.39
N SER A 279 8.92 31.48 2.80
CA SER A 279 9.26 32.54 1.83
C SER A 279 8.39 32.53 0.56
N LYS A 280 7.77 31.39 0.24
CA LYS A 280 6.86 31.21 -0.91
C LYS A 280 5.39 31.37 -0.54
N LEU A 281 5.07 31.60 0.73
CA LEU A 281 3.70 31.66 1.20
C LEU A 281 3.01 32.94 0.67
N ILE A 282 1.87 32.77 0.00
CA ILE A 282 1.08 33.86 -0.60
C ILE A 282 -0.21 34.09 0.18
N HIS A 283 -0.83 33.00 0.65
CA HIS A 283 -2.07 32.99 1.42
C HIS A 283 -1.91 32.31 2.78
N LEU A 284 -2.36 32.98 3.84
CA LEU A 284 -2.42 32.44 5.19
C LEU A 284 -3.87 32.47 5.70
N ASP A 285 -4.36 31.33 6.16
CA ASP A 285 -5.71 31.18 6.70
C ASP A 285 -5.65 30.67 8.15
N ILE A 286 -6.26 31.43 9.06
CA ILE A 286 -6.33 31.10 10.48
C ILE A 286 -7.80 31.13 10.91
N PRO A 287 -8.56 30.03 10.70
CA PRO A 287 -10.00 29.98 10.94
C PRO A 287 -10.43 30.20 12.39
N LYS A 288 -9.57 29.85 13.35
CA LYS A 288 -9.78 30.10 14.77
C LYS A 288 -8.41 30.25 15.42
N TYR A 289 -7.99 31.46 15.75
CA TYR A 289 -6.77 31.70 16.50
C TYR A 289 -7.08 31.48 18.00
N GLN A 290 -7.47 30.26 18.37
CA GLN A 290 -7.54 29.92 19.79
C GLN A 290 -6.11 29.95 20.33
N LYS A 291 -5.74 30.91 21.20
CA LYS A 291 -4.59 30.99 22.14
C LYS A 291 -3.16 30.52 21.71
N ILE A 292 -2.99 29.88 20.57
CA ILE A 292 -1.86 29.02 20.19
C ILE A 292 -0.75 29.82 19.54
N ILE A 293 -1.13 30.82 18.76
CA ILE A 293 -0.19 31.75 18.18
C ILE A 293 -0.29 32.98 19.09
N LEU A 294 0.78 33.38 19.77
CA LEU A 294 0.79 34.69 20.41
C LEU A 294 1.02 35.76 19.34
N SER A 295 0.68 37.02 19.62
CA SER A 295 0.93 38.12 18.67
C SER A 295 2.40 38.18 18.21
N GLY A 296 3.34 37.77 19.07
CA GLY A 296 4.76 37.59 18.73
C GLY A 296 5.03 36.48 17.70
N ASN A 297 4.38 35.32 17.82
CA ASN A 297 4.53 34.20 16.88
C ASN A 297 3.95 34.54 15.51
N LEU A 298 2.82 35.27 15.49
CA LEU A 298 2.24 35.75 14.23
C LEU A 298 3.17 36.76 13.56
N LEU A 299 3.72 37.71 14.31
CA LEU A 299 4.68 38.67 13.78
C LEU A 299 5.91 37.99 13.17
N GLU A 300 6.47 36.99 13.84
CA GLU A 300 7.60 36.22 13.33
C GLU A 300 7.23 35.45 12.05
N LEU A 301 6.08 34.78 12.03
CA LEU A 301 5.57 34.09 10.84
C LEU A 301 5.44 35.05 9.64
N LEU A 302 4.92 36.25 9.87
CA LEU A 302 4.78 37.27 8.82
C LEU A 302 6.15 37.75 8.34
N LYS A 303 7.12 37.97 9.25
CA LYS A 303 8.49 38.41 8.91
C LYS A 303 9.20 37.44 7.98
N GLU A 304 8.97 36.14 8.15
CA GLU A 304 9.55 35.07 7.32
C GLU A 304 8.80 34.86 6.00
N SER A 305 7.54 35.31 5.94
CA SER A 305 6.64 35.12 4.80
C SER A 305 6.67 36.31 3.84
N SER A 306 7.85 36.64 3.30
CA SER A 306 8.09 37.86 2.49
C SER A 306 7.16 38.08 1.28
N GLN A 307 6.53 37.03 0.76
CA GLN A 307 5.61 37.08 -0.39
C GLN A 307 4.12 37.09 0.02
N LEU A 308 3.84 37.05 1.31
CA LEU A 308 2.47 36.97 1.81
C LEU A 308 1.70 38.23 1.42
N SER A 309 0.56 38.03 0.75
CA SER A 309 -0.26 39.12 0.24
C SER A 309 -1.73 38.98 0.57
N SER A 310 -2.16 37.79 1.01
CA SER A 310 -3.51 37.54 1.47
C SER A 310 -3.54 36.82 2.81
N MET A 311 -4.39 37.31 3.71
CA MET A 311 -4.63 36.70 5.01
C MET A 311 -6.13 36.53 5.23
N LYS A 312 -6.52 35.44 5.89
CA LYS A 312 -7.87 35.22 6.39
C LYS A 312 -7.80 34.91 7.88
N ILE A 313 -8.58 35.65 8.68
CA ILE A 313 -8.51 35.59 10.14
C ILE A 313 -9.91 35.70 10.75
N ASP A 314 -10.12 35.07 11.91
CA ASP A 314 -11.36 35.22 12.67
C ASP A 314 -11.47 36.64 13.26
N PRO A 315 -12.68 37.22 13.30
CA PRO A 315 -12.88 38.57 13.82
C PRO A 315 -12.45 38.76 15.28
N PHE A 316 -12.53 37.75 16.14
CA PHE A 316 -12.10 37.88 17.54
C PHE A 316 -10.59 38.12 17.66
N ASP A 317 -9.83 37.62 16.68
CA ASP A 317 -8.37 37.63 16.69
C ASP A 317 -7.80 38.91 16.10
N LEU A 318 -8.65 39.75 15.49
CA LEU A 318 -8.30 41.12 15.12
C LEU A 318 -7.93 41.96 16.34
N THR A 319 -8.41 41.62 17.53
CA THR A 319 -8.06 42.30 18.79
C THR A 319 -6.56 42.33 19.05
N LEU A 320 -5.82 41.35 18.54
CA LEU A 320 -4.37 41.25 18.67
C LEU A 320 -3.63 42.33 17.89
N LEU A 321 -4.22 42.82 16.81
CA LEU A 321 -3.66 43.91 16.00
C LEU A 321 -3.68 45.23 16.76
N TYR A 322 -4.65 45.41 17.64
CA TYR A 322 -4.73 46.60 18.49
C TYR A 322 -3.69 46.60 19.61
N ASN A 323 -3.27 45.41 20.06
CA ASN A 323 -2.35 45.26 21.19
C ASN A 323 -0.87 45.16 20.75
N ASN A 324 -0.58 45.14 19.45
CA ASN A 324 0.78 45.05 18.92
C ASN A 324 0.93 45.97 17.70
N GLU A 325 1.45 47.18 17.94
CA GLU A 325 1.61 48.22 16.93
C GLU A 325 2.55 47.78 15.79
N GLU A 326 3.63 47.06 16.12
CA GLU A 326 4.58 46.54 15.14
C GLU A 326 3.91 45.54 14.19
N LEU A 327 3.10 44.62 14.73
CA LEU A 327 2.31 43.67 13.94
C LEU A 327 1.32 44.37 13.01
N CYS A 328 0.64 45.40 13.51
CA CYS A 328 -0.30 46.19 12.73
C CYS A 328 0.38 46.88 11.54
N GLU A 329 1.51 47.56 11.79
CA GLU A 329 2.29 48.23 10.73
C GLU A 329 2.85 47.23 9.72
N TYR A 330 3.31 46.07 10.17
CA TYR A 330 3.81 45.01 9.29
C TYR A 330 2.71 44.45 8.38
N LEU A 331 1.53 44.17 8.93
CA LEU A 331 0.36 43.70 8.17
C LEU A 331 -0.10 44.74 7.15
N LYS A 332 -0.17 46.02 7.54
CA LYS A 332 -0.56 47.12 6.65
C LYS A 332 0.37 47.25 5.45
N LYS A 333 1.67 46.99 5.65
CA LYS A 333 2.68 47.04 4.59
C LYS A 333 2.60 45.84 3.64
N MET A 334 2.30 44.64 4.16
CA MET A 334 2.42 43.39 3.40
C MET A 334 1.10 42.87 2.84
N ILE A 335 0.03 42.89 3.64
CA ILE A 335 -1.24 42.26 3.28
C ILE A 335 -2.05 43.18 2.38
N LYS A 336 -2.30 42.71 1.15
CA LYS A 336 -3.14 43.40 0.16
C LYS A 336 -4.60 42.99 0.26
N LYS A 337 -4.86 41.76 0.73
CA LYS A 337 -6.19 41.18 0.86
C LYS A 337 -6.38 40.56 2.24
N LEU A 338 -7.08 41.25 3.12
CA LEU A 338 -7.52 40.73 4.40
C LEU A 338 -8.98 40.28 4.29
N ASN A 339 -9.23 39.00 4.54
CA ASN A 339 -10.57 38.44 4.63
C ASN A 339 -10.88 38.14 6.10
N ILE A 340 -12.06 38.54 6.55
CA ILE A 340 -12.52 38.25 7.91
C ILE A 340 -13.60 37.17 7.82
N TYR A 341 -13.53 36.15 8.68
CA TYR A 341 -14.57 35.12 8.73
C TYR A 341 -15.94 35.75 9.04
N LYS A 342 -16.98 35.27 8.36
CA LYS A 342 -18.36 35.63 8.70
C LYS A 342 -18.77 34.81 9.92
N TYR A 343 -19.28 35.48 10.95
CA TYR A 343 -19.94 34.80 12.05
C TYR A 343 -21.11 33.96 11.50
N SER A 344 -20.99 32.63 11.60
CA SER A 344 -22.16 31.77 11.56
C SER A 344 -22.77 31.81 12.96
N THR A 345 -23.88 32.52 13.13
CA THR A 345 -24.63 32.68 14.39
C THR A 345 -25.30 31.39 14.88
N THR A 346 -24.73 30.21 14.61
CA THR A 346 -25.40 28.91 14.80
C THR A 346 -25.17 28.25 16.15
N TYR A 347 -24.50 28.90 17.10
CA TYR A 347 -24.44 28.45 18.49
C TYR A 347 -24.69 29.63 19.42
N MET A 348 -25.95 29.78 19.80
CA MET A 348 -26.38 30.49 20.99
C MET A 348 -27.00 29.47 21.95
#